data_AF-A0A1Q6M0X3-F1
#
_entry.id   AF-A0A1Q6M0X3-F1
#
_cell.length_a   1.000
_cell.length_b   1.000
_cell.length_c   1.000
_cell.angle_alpha   90.00
_cell.angle_beta   90.00
_cell.angle_gamma   90.00
#
_symmetry.space_group_name_H-M   'P 1'
#
loop_
_entity.id
_entity.type
_entity.pdbx_description
1 polymer ?
#
loop_
_entity_poly.entity_id
_entity_poly.type
_entity_poly.pdbx_seq_one_letter_code
_entity_poly.pdbx_strand_id
1 'polypeptide(L)'
;MRNQNIVVEMDGEEKISVPAHTIEAIICFGQNTVSTPLIGFCGEMGISIVFLSENGKFLGRVCGPVSGNVLLRKRQYESLNDDEFSVKIVRNIIYGKIRNAKAVL
;
A
#
# COMPACT_ATOMS: atom_id res chain seq x y z
N MET A 1 19.96 1.38 6.26
CA MET A 1 20.10 1.41 4.79
C MET A 1 21.57 1.44 4.43
N ARG A 2 21.95 0.69 3.40
CA ARG A 2 23.31 0.69 2.83
C ARG A 2 23.17 0.65 1.31
N ASN A 3 23.77 1.58 0.56
CA ASN A 3 23.69 1.64 -0.91
C ASN A 3 22.26 1.57 -1.51
N GLN A 4 21.30 2.34 -0.95
CA GLN A 4 19.88 2.31 -1.36
C GLN A 4 19.18 0.94 -1.19
N ASN A 5 19.78 0.02 -0.42
CA ASN A 5 19.12 -1.20 0.01
C ASN A 5 18.40 -0.97 1.33
N ILE A 6 17.23 -1.59 1.41
CA ILE A 6 16.47 -1.81 2.64
C ILE A 6 17.06 -3.04 3.31
N VAL A 7 17.48 -2.87 4.56
CA VAL A 7 18.16 -3.91 5.32
C VAL A 7 17.24 -4.33 6.47
N VAL A 8 17.09 -5.64 6.64
CA VAL A 8 16.39 -6.23 7.79
C VAL A 8 17.45 -6.82 8.72
N GLU A 9 17.36 -6.43 9.98
CA GLU A 9 18.25 -6.85 11.04
C GLU A 9 17.46 -7.66 12.07
N MET A 10 18.05 -8.75 12.56
CA MET A 10 17.53 -9.52 13.68
C MET A 10 18.69 -9.88 14.59
N ASP A 11 18.53 -9.65 15.91
CA ASP A 11 19.54 -9.94 16.94
C ASP A 11 20.92 -9.29 16.68
N GLY A 12 20.95 -8.09 16.08
CA GLY A 12 22.20 -7.39 15.77
C GLY A 12 22.85 -7.82 14.44
N GLU A 13 22.25 -8.76 13.70
CA GLU A 13 22.79 -9.27 12.45
C GLU A 13 21.92 -8.91 11.25
N GLU A 14 22.56 -8.43 10.17
CA GLU A 14 21.93 -8.26 8.85
C GLU A 14 21.49 -9.63 8.31
N LYS A 15 20.17 -9.84 8.20
CA LYS A 15 19.61 -11.09 7.65
C LYS A 15 19.37 -11.01 6.16
N ILE A 16 18.88 -9.86 5.68
CA ILE A 16 18.58 -9.66 4.27
C ILE A 16 18.76 -8.19 3.87
N SER A 17 19.17 -8.00 2.61
CA SER A 17 19.37 -6.72 1.96
C SER A 17 18.64 -6.73 0.62
N VAL A 18 17.65 -5.86 0.45
CA VAL A 18 16.83 -5.78 -0.78
C VAL A 18 17.00 -4.40 -1.41
N PRO A 19 17.30 -4.30 -2.71
CA PRO A 19 17.35 -3.01 -3.40
C PRO A 19 15.99 -2.31 -3.36
N ALA A 20 15.93 -1.04 -2.96
CA ALA A 20 14.66 -0.35 -2.75
C ALA A 20 13.82 -0.20 -4.03
N HIS A 21 14.47 0.00 -5.18
CA HIS A 21 13.80 0.20 -6.47
C HIS A 21 13.07 -1.06 -6.99
N THR A 22 13.25 -2.22 -6.37
CA THR A 22 12.60 -3.46 -6.80
C THR A 22 11.31 -3.75 -6.04
N ILE A 23 10.96 -2.94 -5.04
CA ILE A 23 9.78 -3.16 -4.20
C ILE A 23 8.89 -1.92 -4.14
N GLU A 24 7.58 -2.15 -4.02
CA GLU A 24 6.57 -1.08 -3.89
C GLU A 24 6.05 -0.96 -2.44
N ALA A 25 6.27 -1.98 -1.62
CA ALA A 25 5.79 -1.99 -0.24
C ALA A 25 6.62 -2.89 0.68
N ILE A 26 6.65 -2.52 1.96
CA ILE A 26 7.14 -3.32 3.09
C ILE A 26 5.93 -3.66 3.96
N ILE A 27 5.76 -4.93 4.33
CA ILE A 27 4.69 -5.37 5.24
C ILE A 27 5.31 -5.94 6.51
N CYS A 28 5.06 -5.26 7.64
CA CYS A 28 5.54 -5.60 8.97
C CYS A 28 4.44 -6.31 9.76
N PHE A 29 4.65 -7.57 10.14
CA PHE A 29 3.72 -8.35 10.97
C PHE A 29 4.17 -8.38 12.42
N GLY A 30 3.29 -8.06 13.36
CA GLY A 30 3.58 -8.10 14.79
C GLY A 30 4.49 -6.96 15.25
N GLN A 31 5.31 -7.22 16.27
CA GLN A 31 6.16 -6.21 16.87
C GLN A 31 7.43 -5.99 16.02
N ASN A 32 7.49 -4.83 15.35
CA ASN A 32 8.60 -4.44 14.50
C ASN A 32 9.04 -3.02 14.83
N THR A 33 10.33 -2.75 14.65
CA THR A 33 10.88 -1.40 14.74
C THR A 33 11.30 -0.94 13.35
N VAL A 34 10.79 0.21 12.92
CA VAL A 34 11.16 0.86 11.66
C VAL A 34 11.82 2.18 12.00
N SER A 35 13.03 2.42 11.49
CA SER A 35 13.77 3.64 11.78
C SER A 35 13.19 4.84 11.01
N THR A 36 13.20 6.03 11.62
CA THR A 36 12.73 7.26 10.98
C THR A 36 13.42 7.56 9.64
N PRO A 37 14.75 7.36 9.48
CA PRO A 37 15.39 7.49 8.17
C PRO A 37 14.83 6.54 7.12
N LEU A 38 14.46 5.30 7.51
CA LEU A 38 13.82 4.34 6.62
C LEU A 38 12.46 4.83 6.16
N ILE A 39 11.66 5.37 7.07
CA ILE A 39 10.34 5.93 6.76
C ILE A 39 10.45 7.07 5.74
N GLY A 40 11.36 8.03 5.97
CA GLY A 40 11.54 9.18 5.09
C GLY A 40 11.91 8.78 3.67
N PHE A 41 12.92 7.92 3.53
CA PHE A 41 13.36 7.41 2.22
C PHE A 41 12.28 6.59 1.52
N CYS A 42 11.58 5.70 2.24
CA CYS A 42 10.47 4.97 1.63
C CYS A 42 9.38 5.93 1.14
N GLY A 43 9.11 6.99 1.90
CA GLY A 43 8.19 8.04 1.48
C GLY A 43 8.61 8.73 0.18
N GLU A 44 9.87 9.10 0.02
CA GLU A 44 10.40 9.71 -1.20
C GLU A 44 10.39 8.75 -2.40
N MET A 45 10.67 7.47 -2.16
CA MET A 45 10.68 6.42 -3.19
C MET A 45 9.27 5.91 -3.55
N GLY A 46 8.22 6.38 -2.87
CA GLY A 46 6.85 5.87 -3.07
C GLY A 46 6.63 4.45 -2.53
N ILE A 47 7.53 3.96 -1.68
CA ILE A 47 7.45 2.66 -1.04
C ILE A 47 6.56 2.77 0.20
N SER A 48 5.46 2.04 0.22
CA SER A 48 4.54 2.07 1.37
C SER A 48 4.97 1.12 2.48
N ILE A 49 4.83 1.53 3.74
CA ILE A 49 5.12 0.66 4.90
C ILE A 49 3.80 0.34 5.60
N VAL A 50 3.43 -0.94 5.64
CA VAL A 50 2.17 -1.42 6.22
C VAL A 50 2.47 -2.19 7.51
N PHE A 51 1.71 -1.88 8.55
CA PHE A 51 1.78 -2.56 9.84
C PHE A 51 0.54 -3.42 10.04
N LEU A 52 0.75 -4.69 10.33
CA LEU A 52 -0.27 -5.68 10.62
C LEU A 52 -0.02 -6.29 12.01
N SER A 53 -1.08 -6.75 12.68
CA SER A 53 -0.91 -7.62 13.85
C SER A 53 -0.32 -8.97 13.44
N GLU A 54 0.09 -9.78 14.40
CA GLU A 54 0.57 -11.16 14.16
C GLU A 54 -0.47 -12.00 13.39
N ASN A 55 -1.76 -11.74 13.61
CA ASN A 55 -2.86 -12.41 12.91
C ASN A 55 -3.28 -11.70 11.60
N GLY A 56 -2.48 -10.75 11.11
CA GLY A 56 -2.73 -10.06 9.84
C GLY A 56 -3.76 -8.91 9.89
N LYS A 57 -4.22 -8.50 11.07
CA LYS A 57 -5.15 -7.35 11.19
C LYS A 57 -4.42 -6.05 10.82
N PHE A 58 -4.99 -5.26 9.92
CA PHE A 58 -4.44 -3.96 9.56
C PHE A 58 -4.41 -3.00 10.75
N LEU A 59 -3.21 -2.50 11.09
CA LEU A 59 -2.99 -1.53 12.16
C LEU A 59 -2.83 -0.12 11.59
N GLY A 60 -2.13 0.00 10.46
CA GLY A 60 -1.89 1.28 9.82
C GLY A 60 -0.91 1.17 8.66
N ARG A 61 -0.75 2.29 7.96
CA ARG A 61 0.17 2.42 6.84
C ARG A 61 0.81 3.80 6.83
N VAL A 62 2.10 3.84 6.54
CA VAL A 62 2.80 5.07 6.20
C VAL A 62 3.00 5.13 4.70
N CYS A 63 2.58 6.25 4.12
CA CYS A 63 2.77 6.57 2.72
C CYS A 63 3.53 7.89 2.63
N GLY A 64 4.40 8.00 1.62
CA GLY A 64 4.99 9.29 1.26
C GLY A 64 3.98 10.29 0.72
N PRO A 65 4.43 11.52 0.43
CA PRO A 65 3.61 12.53 -0.21
C PRO A 65 3.03 12.01 -1.54
N VAL A 66 1.72 12.14 -1.71
CA VAL A 66 1.05 11.73 -2.95
C VAL A 66 0.91 12.91 -3.90
N SER A 67 1.56 12.84 -5.06
CA SER A 67 1.21 13.65 -6.22
C SER A 67 0.07 12.95 -6.96
N GLY A 68 -1.14 13.48 -6.87
CA GLY A 68 -2.33 12.91 -7.50
C GLY A 68 -2.92 13.84 -8.54
N ASN A 69 -3.71 13.29 -9.47
CA ASN A 69 -4.44 14.11 -10.42
C ASN A 69 -5.62 14.82 -9.71
N VAL A 70 -5.43 16.10 -9.41
CA VAL A 70 -6.41 16.93 -8.71
C VAL A 70 -7.72 17.04 -9.48
N LEU A 71 -7.66 17.14 -10.81
CA LEU A 71 -8.86 17.20 -11.67
C LEU A 71 -9.65 15.90 -11.62
N LEU A 72 -8.96 14.75 -11.62
CA LEU A 72 -9.59 13.45 -11.46
C LEU A 72 -10.28 13.35 -10.10
N ARG A 73 -9.59 13.72 -9.02
CA ARG A 73 -10.15 13.66 -7.67
C ARG A 73 -11.37 14.58 -7.53
N LYS A 74 -11.31 15.79 -8.10
CA LYS A 74 -12.46 16.70 -8.16
C LYS A 74 -13.64 16.05 -8.88
N ARG A 75 -13.42 15.48 -10.07
CA ARG A 75 -14.48 14.81 -10.83
C ARG A 75 -15.03 13.58 -10.12
N GLN A 76 -14.20 12.82 -9.41
CA GLN A 76 -14.65 11.72 -8.55
C GLN A 76 -15.62 12.20 -7.48
N TYR A 77 -15.32 13.31 -6.80
CA TYR A 77 -16.21 13.90 -5.80
C TYR A 77 -17.51 14.45 -6.41
N GLU A 78 -17.43 15.15 -7.55
CA GLU A 78 -18.61 15.67 -8.25
C GLU A 78 -19.55 14.54 -8.69
N SER A 79 -18.98 13.39 -9.10
CA SER A 79 -19.76 12.24 -9.57
C SER A 79 -20.43 11.44 -8.45
N LEU A 80 -20.17 11.75 -7.17
CA LEU A 80 -20.77 11.02 -6.04
C LEU A 80 -22.30 11.18 -5.96
N ASN A 81 -22.84 12.30 -6.47
CA ASN A 81 -24.27 12.57 -6.49
C ASN A 81 -24.94 12.24 -7.83
N ASP A 82 -24.18 11.67 -8.78
CA ASP A 82 -24.73 11.15 -10.03
C ASP A 82 -25.09 9.67 -9.83
N ASP A 83 -26.39 9.41 -9.67
CA ASP A 83 -26.92 8.07 -9.43
C ASP A 83 -26.63 7.12 -10.60
N GLU A 84 -26.70 7.59 -11.84
CA GLU A 84 -26.47 6.76 -13.03
C GLU A 84 -25.00 6.31 -13.07
N PHE A 85 -24.07 7.25 -12.85
CA PHE A 85 -22.65 6.96 -12.76
C PHE A 85 -22.33 5.99 -11.61
N SER A 86 -22.87 6.25 -10.43
CA SER A 86 -22.62 5.47 -9.22
C SER A 86 -23.13 4.03 -9.37
N VAL A 87 -24.37 3.85 -9.85
CA VAL A 87 -24.96 2.52 -10.12
C VAL A 87 -24.14 1.76 -11.15
N LYS A 88 -23.68 2.43 -12.20
CA LYS A 88 -22.84 1.80 -13.23
C LYS A 88 -21.51 1.31 -12.67
N ILE A 89 -20.82 2.11 -11.84
CA ILE A 89 -19.57 1.69 -11.20
C ILE A 89 -19.81 0.50 -10.27
N VAL A 90 -20.80 0.58 -9.39
CA VAL A 90 -21.08 -0.50 -8.42
C VAL A 90 -21.45 -1.80 -9.12
N ARG A 91 -22.28 -1.74 -10.17
CA ARG A 91 -22.64 -2.92 -10.97
C ARG A 91 -21.41 -3.60 -11.55
N ASN A 92 -20.45 -2.84 -12.09
CA ASN A 92 -19.22 -3.39 -12.63
C ASN A 92 -18.34 -4.04 -11.55
N ILE A 93 -18.24 -3.43 -10.37
CA ILE A 93 -17.49 -3.99 -9.23
C ILE A 93 -18.10 -5.33 -8.81
N ILE A 94 -19.42 -5.38 -8.62
CA ILE A 94 -20.14 -6.60 -8.21
C ILE A 94 -20.01 -7.69 -9.27
N TYR A 95 -20.23 -7.35 -10.54
CA TYR A 95 -20.08 -8.30 -11.64
C TYR A 95 -18.67 -8.91 -11.67
N GLY A 96 -17.63 -8.08 -11.56
CA GLY A 96 -16.25 -8.54 -11.48
C GLY A 96 -16.00 -9.47 -10.29
N LYS A 97 -16.52 -9.11 -9.10
CA LYS A 97 -16.39 -9.92 -7.89
C LYS A 97 -17.05 -11.29 -8.05
N ILE A 98 -18.29 -11.34 -8.56
CA ILE A 98 -19.02 -12.59 -8.78
C ILE A 98 -18.30 -13.45 -9.83
N ARG A 99 -17.88 -12.86 -10.95
CA ARG A 99 -17.19 -13.58 -12.02
C ARG A 99 -15.88 -14.18 -11.53
N ASN A 100 -15.09 -13.44 -10.75
CA ASN A 100 -13.84 -13.94 -10.19
C ASN A 100 -14.07 -15.04 -9.15
N ALA A 101 -15.09 -14.90 -8.30
CA ALA A 101 -15.47 -15.95 -7.36
C ALA A 101 -15.85 -17.25 -8.07
N LYS A 102 -16.65 -17.15 -9.14
CA LYS A 102 -17.06 -18.30 -9.97
C LYS A 102 -15.90 -18.93 -10.75
N ALA A 103 -14.85 -18.18 -11.07
CA ALA A 103 -13.69 -18.73 -11.76
C ALA A 103 -12.79 -19.58 -10.84
N VAL A 104 -12.86 -19.34 -9.53
CA VAL A 104 -12.02 -20.03 -8.53
C VAL A 104 -12.77 -21.19 -7.86
N LEU A 105 -14.10 -21.08 -7.70
CA LEU A 105 -14.99 -22.10 -7.16
C LEU A 105 -15.44 -23.09 -8.23
#